data_AF-M7ZFH6-F1
#
_entry.id   AF-M7ZFH6-F1
#
_cell.length_a   1.000
_cell.length_b   1.000
_cell.length_c   1.000
_cell.angle_alpha   90.00
_cell.angle_beta   90.00
_cell.angle_gamma   90.00
#
_symmetry.space_group_name_H-M   'P 1'
#
loop_
_entity.id
_entity.type
_entity.pdbx_description
1 polymer ?
#
loop_
_entity_poly.entity_id
_entity_poly.type
_entity_poly.pdbx_seq_one_letter_code
_entity_poly.pdbx_strand_id
1 'polypeptide(L)'
;MVHASSPSLLLVLLVAVVAGGGARLPVDAARNATLGELRVKNGLGRTPQMGWNSWNHFYCGISEGVIRETDDCWAELNRDYQGNMVPNKRTFPSGIKALADYVHAKGLKLGIYSDAGTQTCSNKMPGSLDHEEQDVKTFASWGVDYLKYDNCNDAGRNVKERYTRMSNAMKKYGKNIFFSLCEWGVENPATWARGMGGNSWRTTGDIADNWDSMTSRADQNDRWASYAGPGGWNDPDMLEVGNGGMSEAEYRSHFSIWALAKVWAGPLSGNRKVVVLWNRQGHQATITTHWSKVGLPVSAAVTARDLWAHSSFSAQGQLSASVAPHDCKMYILTPK
;
A
#
# COMPACT_ATOMS: atom_id res chain seq x y z
N MET A 1 -40.28 -6.72 -61.06
CA MET A 1 -41.14 -7.89 -61.34
C MET A 1 -40.77 -9.00 -60.37
N VAL A 2 -41.78 -9.44 -59.59
CA VAL A 2 -41.93 -10.74 -58.88
C VAL A 2 -40.84 -11.08 -57.83
N HIS A 3 -41.00 -10.91 -56.52
CA HIS A 3 -41.91 -11.48 -55.49
C HIS A 3 -41.73 -12.98 -55.15
N ALA A 4 -41.39 -13.19 -53.86
CA ALA A 4 -41.75 -14.28 -52.94
C ALA A 4 -41.20 -15.71 -53.16
N SER A 5 -40.60 -16.30 -52.11
CA SER A 5 -41.30 -17.22 -51.17
C SER A 5 -40.33 -18.01 -50.27
N SER A 6 -40.55 -17.98 -48.94
CA SER A 6 -40.11 -19.04 -48.01
C SER A 6 -40.97 -20.30 -48.18
N PRO A 7 -40.48 -21.48 -47.75
CA PRO A 7 -41.14 -22.10 -46.59
C PRO A 7 -40.17 -22.79 -45.61
N SER A 8 -40.75 -23.17 -44.48
CA SER A 8 -40.11 -23.55 -43.22
C SER A 8 -40.02 -25.08 -42.98
N LEU A 9 -39.32 -25.43 -41.89
CA LEU A 9 -39.50 -26.57 -40.94
C LEU A 9 -38.66 -27.87 -41.10
N LEU A 10 -37.75 -28.10 -40.12
CA LEU A 10 -37.71 -29.18 -39.09
C LEU A 10 -36.38 -29.02 -38.32
N LEU A 11 -36.30 -28.47 -37.10
CA LEU A 11 -36.61 -29.00 -35.76
C LEU A 11 -35.99 -30.38 -35.42
N VAL A 12 -34.88 -30.38 -34.67
CA VAL A 12 -34.66 -31.34 -33.56
C VAL A 12 -34.16 -30.57 -32.34
N LEU A 13 -35.02 -30.52 -31.34
CA LEU A 13 -34.77 -30.11 -29.97
C LEU A 13 -33.97 -31.20 -29.24
N LEU A 14 -33.05 -30.80 -28.36
CA LEU A 14 -32.80 -31.58 -27.14
C LEU A 14 -32.68 -30.61 -25.96
N VAL A 15 -33.77 -30.58 -25.21
CA VAL A 15 -33.92 -29.92 -23.92
C VAL A 15 -33.46 -30.92 -22.85
N ALA A 16 -32.60 -30.48 -21.94
CA ALA A 16 -32.54 -31.05 -20.60
C ALA A 16 -33.00 -29.97 -19.62
N VAL A 17 -34.22 -30.15 -19.11
CA VAL A 17 -34.73 -29.43 -17.94
C VAL A 17 -34.09 -30.06 -16.70
N VAL A 18 -33.49 -29.23 -15.86
CA VAL A 18 -33.53 -29.45 -14.41
C VAL A 18 -34.19 -28.22 -13.80
N ALA A 19 -35.40 -28.41 -13.29
CA ALA A 19 -36.10 -27.44 -12.46
C ALA A 19 -35.68 -27.64 -11.00
N GLY A 20 -35.49 -26.54 -10.27
CA GLY A 20 -35.51 -26.57 -8.81
C GLY A 20 -34.68 -25.49 -8.13
N GLY A 21 -35.36 -24.54 -7.48
CA GLY A 21 -34.85 -23.82 -6.30
C GLY A 21 -33.99 -22.59 -6.57
N GLY A 22 -34.48 -21.42 -6.16
CA GLY A 22 -33.78 -20.16 -6.33
C GLY A 22 -32.47 -20.06 -5.55
N ALA A 23 -31.49 -19.40 -6.17
CA ALA A 23 -30.68 -18.38 -5.53
C ALA A 23 -30.10 -17.51 -6.65
N ARG A 24 -30.44 -16.21 -6.67
CA ARG A 24 -29.60 -15.25 -7.39
C ARG A 24 -28.20 -15.38 -6.81
N LEU A 25 -27.24 -15.87 -7.59
CA LEU A 25 -25.84 -15.74 -7.19
C LEU A 25 -25.58 -14.25 -6.98
N PRO A 26 -25.10 -13.82 -5.81
CA PRO A 26 -24.84 -12.41 -5.59
C PRO A 26 -23.75 -12.00 -6.59
N VAL A 27 -24.00 -10.90 -7.30
CA VAL A 27 -23.09 -10.27 -8.25
C VAL A 27 -21.69 -10.02 -7.62
N ASP A 28 -21.62 -10.02 -6.29
CA ASP A 28 -20.39 -9.91 -5.49
C ASP A 28 -19.51 -11.16 -5.47
N ALA A 29 -20.07 -12.37 -5.59
CA ALA A 29 -19.29 -13.61 -5.56
C ALA A 29 -18.54 -13.83 -6.89
N ALA A 30 -19.15 -13.48 -8.02
CA ALA A 30 -18.53 -13.56 -9.34
C ALA A 30 -17.47 -12.46 -9.56
N ARG A 31 -17.66 -11.26 -9.00
CA ARG A 31 -16.61 -10.21 -8.93
C ARG A 31 -15.42 -10.65 -8.08
N ASN A 32 -15.66 -11.35 -6.95
CA ASN A 32 -14.60 -11.86 -6.10
C ASN A 32 -13.80 -13.02 -6.72
N ALA A 33 -14.41 -13.82 -7.60
CA ALA A 33 -13.70 -14.89 -8.32
C ALA A 33 -12.68 -14.33 -9.34
N THR A 34 -13.01 -13.24 -10.04
CA THR A 34 -12.09 -12.56 -10.98
C THR A 34 -11.03 -11.70 -10.28
N LEU A 35 -11.34 -11.13 -9.11
CA LEU A 35 -10.35 -10.48 -8.21
C LEU A 35 -9.39 -11.50 -7.56
N GLY A 36 -9.83 -12.73 -7.38
CA GLY A 36 -9.04 -13.86 -6.88
C GLY A 36 -7.91 -14.30 -7.84
N GLU A 37 -8.09 -14.14 -9.16
CA GLU A 37 -7.07 -14.46 -10.17
C GLU A 37 -6.11 -13.30 -10.46
N LEU A 38 -6.46 -12.06 -10.06
CA LEU A 38 -5.52 -10.92 -10.02
C LEU A 38 -4.59 -10.94 -8.79
N ARG A 39 -4.57 -12.05 -8.04
CA ARG A 39 -3.65 -12.29 -6.94
C ARG A 39 -2.24 -12.54 -7.48
N VAL A 40 -1.46 -11.45 -7.55
CA VAL A 40 0.01 -11.43 -7.52
C VAL A 40 0.68 -11.84 -8.83
N LYS A 41 0.71 -10.89 -9.78
CA LYS A 41 1.43 -11.08 -11.05
C LYS A 41 2.96 -11.09 -10.90
N ASN A 42 3.54 -10.64 -9.77
CA ASN A 42 5.00 -10.64 -9.54
C ASN A 42 5.48 -11.44 -8.30
N GLY A 43 4.62 -12.15 -7.58
CA GLY A 43 5.00 -12.88 -6.35
C GLY A 43 5.03 -12.07 -5.05
N LEU A 44 5.10 -10.73 -5.12
CA LEU A 44 5.40 -9.84 -3.97
C LEU A 44 4.15 -9.20 -3.33
N GLY A 45 4.36 -8.52 -2.19
CA GLY A 45 3.32 -7.72 -1.52
C GLY A 45 2.11 -8.51 -1.02
N ARG A 46 2.29 -9.79 -0.68
CA ARG A 46 1.21 -10.66 -0.15
C ARG A 46 0.61 -10.10 1.15
N THR A 47 1.43 -9.44 1.95
CA THR A 47 1.09 -8.55 3.06
C THR A 47 1.65 -7.15 2.76
N PRO A 48 1.21 -6.10 3.48
CA PRO A 48 1.86 -4.80 3.38
C PRO A 48 3.36 -4.93 3.67
N GLN A 49 4.17 -4.10 2.99
CA GLN A 49 5.60 -4.02 3.24
C GLN A 49 5.89 -3.46 4.64
N MET A 50 7.01 -3.88 5.21
CA MET A 50 7.56 -3.33 6.45
C MET A 50 9.04 -3.04 6.19
N GLY A 51 9.51 -1.89 6.64
CA GLY A 51 10.87 -1.41 6.40
C GLY A 51 11.10 -0.07 7.09
N TRP A 52 12.13 0.64 6.66
CA TRP A 52 12.48 1.96 7.16
C TRP A 52 12.88 2.86 6.00
N ASN A 53 12.47 4.13 5.99
CA ASN A 53 12.84 5.07 4.95
C ASN A 53 13.58 6.27 5.54
N SER A 54 14.61 6.76 4.83
CA SER A 54 15.47 7.85 5.31
C SER A 54 14.82 9.23 5.31
N TRP A 55 13.77 9.46 4.52
CA TRP A 55 13.30 10.81 4.17
C TRP A 55 12.79 11.62 5.37
N ASN A 56 11.87 11.06 6.18
CA ASN A 56 11.21 11.82 7.26
C ASN A 56 12.18 12.38 8.31
N HIS A 57 13.35 11.75 8.49
CA HIS A 57 14.33 12.18 9.48
C HIS A 57 15.55 12.86 8.84
N PHE A 58 16.08 12.30 7.76
CA PHE A 58 17.35 12.73 7.18
C PHE A 58 17.18 13.63 5.94
N TYR A 59 16.02 13.65 5.29
CA TYR A 59 15.81 14.31 3.99
C TYR A 59 16.95 13.95 3.01
N CYS A 60 17.63 14.94 2.43
CA CYS A 60 18.83 14.74 1.59
C CYS A 60 20.15 14.61 2.37
N GLY A 61 20.13 14.62 3.70
CA GLY A 61 21.29 14.43 4.59
C GLY A 61 21.73 12.97 4.72
N ILE A 62 21.77 12.24 3.61
CA ILE A 62 21.96 10.79 3.59
C ILE A 62 23.35 10.35 3.10
N SER A 63 23.82 9.20 3.58
CA SER A 63 25.07 8.56 3.13
C SER A 63 25.05 7.06 3.42
N GLU A 64 25.94 6.29 2.79
CA GLU A 64 26.09 4.84 3.04
C GLU A 64 26.40 4.50 4.50
N GLY A 65 27.00 5.43 5.27
CA GLY A 65 27.22 5.26 6.71
C GLY A 65 25.96 5.48 7.57
N VAL A 66 24.98 6.22 7.04
CA VAL A 66 23.68 6.50 7.69
C VAL A 66 22.62 5.47 7.26
N ILE A 67 22.75 4.90 6.06
CA ILE A 67 21.63 4.26 5.36
C ILE A 67 21.72 2.73 5.30
N ARG A 68 20.56 2.10 5.51
CA ARG A 68 20.22 0.73 5.06
C ARG A 68 19.03 0.67 4.09
N GLU A 69 18.35 1.80 3.80
CA GLU A 69 17.39 2.02 2.70
C GLU A 69 17.43 3.48 2.18
N THR A 70 17.37 3.68 0.86
CA THR A 70 17.78 4.93 0.20
C THR A 70 16.61 5.68 -0.47
N ASP A 71 16.20 6.82 0.08
CA ASP A 71 15.27 7.77 -0.59
C ASP A 71 16.04 8.77 -1.50
N ASP A 72 15.42 9.87 -1.95
CA ASP A 72 16.01 10.87 -2.86
C ASP A 72 17.42 11.36 -2.41
N CYS A 73 18.19 11.95 -3.33
CA CYS A 73 19.55 12.47 -3.13
C CYS A 73 20.67 11.41 -3.01
N TRP A 74 20.50 10.22 -3.60
CA TRP A 74 21.52 9.16 -3.56
C TRP A 74 22.45 9.07 -4.75
N ALA A 75 22.03 9.60 -5.90
CA ALA A 75 22.81 9.58 -7.14
C ALA A 75 23.56 10.88 -7.37
N GLU A 76 24.49 10.86 -8.31
CA GLU A 76 25.04 12.04 -8.94
C GLU A 76 23.95 12.80 -9.70
N LEU A 77 24.17 14.11 -9.90
CA LEU A 77 23.25 14.96 -10.66
C LEU A 77 23.08 14.50 -12.11
N ASN A 78 24.14 13.97 -12.70
CA ASN A 78 24.18 13.56 -14.10
C ASN A 78 24.39 12.05 -14.23
N ARG A 79 23.74 11.47 -15.24
CA ARG A 79 24.03 10.12 -15.71
C ARG A 79 25.46 10.02 -16.26
N ASP A 80 26.00 8.81 -16.31
CA ASP A 80 27.27 8.57 -17.00
C ASP A 80 27.13 8.70 -18.52
N TYR A 81 28.24 8.55 -19.25
CA TYR A 81 28.28 8.63 -20.72
C TYR A 81 27.48 7.53 -21.43
N GLN A 82 27.08 6.47 -20.71
CA GLN A 82 26.23 5.39 -21.21
C GLN A 82 24.76 5.60 -20.85
N GLY A 83 24.44 6.68 -20.11
CA GLY A 83 23.10 7.00 -19.65
C GLY A 83 22.69 6.31 -18.34
N ASN A 84 23.59 5.65 -17.61
CA ASN A 84 23.24 5.01 -16.34
C ASN A 84 23.21 6.01 -15.20
N MET A 85 22.34 5.77 -14.21
CA MET A 85 22.44 6.45 -12.92
C MET A 85 23.75 6.08 -12.23
N VAL A 86 24.39 7.07 -11.61
CA VAL A 86 25.67 6.90 -10.91
C VAL A 86 25.44 7.17 -9.43
N PRO A 87 25.78 6.24 -8.52
CA PRO A 87 25.73 6.52 -7.08
C PRO A 87 26.62 7.72 -6.74
N ASN A 88 26.14 8.60 -5.86
CA ASN A 88 26.89 9.79 -5.48
C ASN A 88 28.24 9.40 -4.86
N LYS A 89 29.35 9.85 -5.45
CA LYS A 89 30.70 9.39 -5.06
C LYS A 89 31.12 9.87 -3.68
N ARG A 90 30.48 10.91 -3.15
CA ARG A 90 30.77 11.45 -1.82
C ARG A 90 29.98 10.73 -0.74
N THR A 91 28.70 10.48 -0.97
CA THR A 91 27.80 9.90 0.04
C THR A 91 27.64 8.39 -0.08
N PHE A 92 27.89 7.82 -1.26
CA PHE A 92 27.90 6.37 -1.56
C PHE A 92 29.17 5.95 -2.32
N PRO A 93 30.38 6.23 -1.79
CA PRO A 93 31.65 5.90 -2.46
C PRO A 93 31.80 4.40 -2.80
N SER A 94 31.15 3.51 -2.04
CA SER A 94 31.20 2.06 -2.27
C SER A 94 30.22 1.59 -3.36
N GLY A 95 29.28 2.45 -3.76
CA GLY A 95 28.22 2.15 -4.72
C GLY A 95 27.07 1.32 -4.16
N ILE A 96 25.92 1.36 -4.84
CA ILE A 96 24.68 0.74 -4.37
C ILE A 96 24.76 -0.79 -4.33
N LYS A 97 25.51 -1.42 -5.24
CA LYS A 97 25.69 -2.88 -5.20
C LYS A 97 26.36 -3.34 -3.91
N ALA A 98 27.46 -2.69 -3.49
CA ALA A 98 28.13 -3.04 -2.25
C ALA A 98 27.23 -2.84 -1.03
N LEU A 99 26.42 -1.77 -1.04
CA LEU A 99 25.41 -1.53 0.00
C LEU A 99 24.32 -2.62 0.01
N ALA A 100 23.82 -3.04 -1.15
CA ALA A 100 22.86 -4.13 -1.25
C ALA A 100 23.43 -5.44 -0.71
N ASP A 101 24.64 -5.82 -1.12
CA ASP A 101 25.33 -7.01 -0.63
C ASP A 101 25.49 -6.97 0.90
N TYR A 102 25.83 -5.81 1.47
CA TYR A 102 25.93 -5.61 2.91
C TYR A 102 24.57 -5.76 3.63
N VAL A 103 23.50 -5.17 3.08
CA VAL A 103 22.14 -5.26 3.63
C VAL A 103 21.62 -6.70 3.56
N HIS A 104 21.85 -7.39 2.43
CA HIS A 104 21.49 -8.81 2.24
C HIS A 104 22.25 -9.72 3.20
N ALA A 105 23.54 -9.46 3.46
CA ALA A 105 24.32 -10.20 4.45
C ALA A 105 23.78 -10.07 5.89
N LYS A 106 22.89 -9.11 6.15
CA LYS A 106 22.16 -8.95 7.42
C LYS A 106 20.76 -9.59 7.40
N GLY A 107 20.40 -10.29 6.33
CA GLY A 107 19.07 -10.88 6.15
C GLY A 107 17.98 -9.84 5.85
N LEU A 108 18.37 -8.63 5.44
CA LEU A 108 17.46 -7.55 5.06
C LEU A 108 17.37 -7.41 3.53
N LYS A 109 16.55 -6.47 3.07
CA LYS A 109 16.35 -6.11 1.66
C LYS A 109 16.64 -4.63 1.46
N LEU A 110 17.08 -4.24 0.27
CA LEU A 110 17.42 -2.85 -0.04
C LEU A 110 16.38 -2.20 -0.96
N GLY A 111 15.83 -1.07 -0.52
CA GLY A 111 15.04 -0.18 -1.36
C GLY A 111 15.84 0.97 -1.98
N ILE A 112 15.39 1.41 -3.15
CA ILE A 112 15.89 2.60 -3.85
C ILE A 112 14.73 3.50 -4.27
N TYR A 113 15.06 4.74 -4.61
CA TYR A 113 14.13 5.76 -5.04
C TYR A 113 14.45 6.27 -6.45
N SER A 114 13.40 6.55 -7.23
CA SER A 114 13.48 7.38 -8.42
C SER A 114 12.13 8.08 -8.68
N ASP A 115 12.02 8.75 -9.81
CA ASP A 115 10.86 9.54 -10.20
C ASP A 115 10.36 9.16 -11.59
N ALA A 116 9.04 9.14 -11.77
CA ALA A 116 8.36 9.10 -13.06
C ALA A 116 8.45 10.45 -13.80
N GLY A 117 9.62 11.08 -13.81
CA GLY A 117 9.87 12.42 -14.32
C GLY A 117 11.31 12.56 -14.81
N THR A 118 11.68 13.76 -15.27
CA THR A 118 13.03 14.04 -15.78
C THR A 118 14.07 14.18 -14.67
N GLN A 119 13.65 14.67 -13.50
CA GLN A 119 14.44 14.80 -12.28
C GLN A 119 13.59 14.37 -11.08
N THR A 120 14.25 13.98 -9.99
CA THR A 120 13.56 13.72 -8.73
C THR A 120 13.02 14.99 -8.07
N CYS A 121 12.15 14.86 -7.08
CA CYS A 121 11.54 16.01 -6.40
C CYS A 121 12.55 16.99 -5.77
N SER A 122 13.70 16.51 -5.29
CA SER A 122 14.79 17.38 -4.81
C SER A 122 15.54 18.14 -5.91
N ASN A 123 15.37 17.74 -7.17
CA ASN A 123 16.15 18.17 -8.34
C ASN A 123 17.66 17.92 -8.18
N LYS A 124 18.08 16.98 -7.33
CA LYS A 124 19.49 16.65 -7.09
C LYS A 124 19.99 15.44 -7.87
N MET A 125 19.10 14.68 -8.49
CA MET A 125 19.45 13.54 -9.33
C MET A 125 18.43 13.33 -10.47
N PRO A 126 18.79 12.55 -11.50
CA PRO A 126 17.89 12.24 -12.61
C PRO A 126 16.68 11.43 -12.14
N GLY A 127 15.52 11.69 -12.76
CA GLY A 127 14.40 10.75 -12.74
C GLY A 127 14.60 9.66 -13.80
N SER A 128 13.66 8.71 -13.88
CA SER A 128 13.75 7.58 -14.81
C SER A 128 12.86 7.73 -16.05
N LEU A 129 12.18 8.86 -16.25
CA LEU A 129 11.35 9.05 -17.45
C LEU A 129 12.19 8.90 -18.73
N ASP A 130 11.72 8.04 -19.64
CA ASP A 130 12.43 7.62 -20.87
C ASP A 130 13.73 6.82 -20.68
N HIS A 131 14.09 6.47 -19.43
CA HIS A 131 15.20 5.58 -19.09
C HIS A 131 14.75 4.31 -18.37
N GLU A 132 13.45 3.98 -18.38
CA GLU A 132 12.86 2.99 -17.48
C GLU A 132 13.49 1.60 -17.64
N GLU A 133 13.69 1.12 -18.87
CA GLU A 133 14.33 -0.17 -19.11
C GLU A 133 15.79 -0.21 -18.63
N GLN A 134 16.53 0.89 -18.81
CA GLN A 134 17.93 1.00 -18.43
C GLN A 134 18.07 1.04 -16.91
N ASP A 135 17.24 1.83 -16.26
CA ASP A 135 17.30 2.02 -14.81
C ASP A 135 16.87 0.75 -14.07
N VAL A 136 15.81 0.07 -14.50
CA VAL A 136 15.42 -1.21 -13.89
C VAL A 136 16.52 -2.27 -14.06
N LYS A 137 17.19 -2.33 -15.21
CA LYS A 137 18.36 -3.23 -15.39
C LYS A 137 19.49 -2.89 -14.43
N THR A 138 19.75 -1.60 -14.25
CA THR A 138 20.77 -1.09 -13.33
C THR A 138 20.44 -1.48 -11.89
N PHE A 139 19.21 -1.19 -11.42
CA PHE A 139 18.74 -1.54 -10.09
C PHE A 139 18.79 -3.05 -9.84
N ALA A 140 18.35 -3.87 -10.81
CA ALA A 140 18.44 -5.31 -10.73
C ALA A 140 19.90 -5.80 -10.65
N SER A 141 20.82 -5.20 -11.41
CA SER A 141 22.25 -5.55 -11.37
C SER A 141 22.91 -5.21 -10.02
N TRP A 142 22.38 -4.20 -9.34
CA TRP A 142 22.81 -3.82 -7.99
C TRP A 142 22.17 -4.65 -6.88
N GLY A 143 21.18 -5.49 -7.18
CA GLY A 143 20.49 -6.28 -6.15
C GLY A 143 19.44 -5.50 -5.37
N VAL A 144 18.86 -4.45 -5.94
CA VAL A 144 17.73 -3.72 -5.34
C VAL A 144 16.50 -4.63 -5.26
N ASP A 145 15.75 -4.55 -4.16
CA ASP A 145 14.55 -5.34 -3.88
C ASP A 145 13.25 -4.52 -3.89
N TYR A 146 13.35 -3.20 -3.84
CA TYR A 146 12.21 -2.29 -3.71
C TYR A 146 12.48 -0.98 -4.45
N LEU A 147 11.47 -0.46 -5.18
CA LEU A 147 11.50 0.83 -5.83
C LEU A 147 10.34 1.69 -5.35
N LYS A 148 10.65 2.83 -4.69
CA LYS A 148 9.73 3.97 -4.56
C LYS A 148 9.85 4.82 -5.81
N TYR A 149 8.72 5.07 -6.49
CA TYR A 149 8.71 5.75 -7.78
C TYR A 149 7.78 6.95 -7.74
N ASP A 150 8.36 8.13 -7.76
CA ASP A 150 7.71 9.43 -7.50
C ASP A 150 7.07 10.06 -8.73
N ASN A 151 6.58 11.30 -8.61
CA ASN A 151 5.76 11.96 -9.62
C ASN A 151 6.11 13.44 -9.87
N CYS A 152 7.31 13.91 -9.55
CA CYS A 152 7.76 15.26 -9.88
C CYS A 152 8.22 15.37 -11.34
N ASN A 153 8.45 16.61 -11.82
CA ASN A 153 9.08 16.88 -13.13
C ASN A 153 8.54 16.04 -14.30
N ASP A 154 7.22 15.90 -14.39
CA ASP A 154 6.51 14.93 -15.26
C ASP A 154 6.57 15.21 -16.77
N ALA A 155 7.25 16.29 -17.17
CA ALA A 155 7.32 16.78 -18.54
C ALA A 155 5.95 17.01 -19.21
N GLY A 156 4.89 17.26 -18.42
CA GLY A 156 3.52 17.42 -18.91
C GLY A 156 2.89 16.13 -19.46
N ARG A 157 3.48 14.96 -19.16
CA ARG A 157 2.99 13.64 -19.64
C ARG A 157 2.05 13.00 -18.64
N ASN A 158 1.11 12.21 -19.15
CA ASN A 158 0.06 11.61 -18.35
C ASN A 158 0.60 10.63 -17.29
N VAL A 159 0.03 10.65 -16.07
CA VAL A 159 0.48 9.80 -14.95
C VAL A 159 0.43 8.31 -15.30
N LYS A 160 -0.69 7.83 -15.87
CA LYS A 160 -0.83 6.41 -16.23
C LYS A 160 0.12 6.00 -17.33
N GLU A 161 0.42 6.89 -18.28
CA GLU A 161 1.44 6.65 -19.31
C GLU A 161 2.81 6.42 -18.66
N ARG A 162 3.29 7.38 -17.87
CA ARG A 162 4.64 7.33 -17.25
C ARG A 162 4.81 6.13 -16.33
N TYR A 163 3.83 5.86 -15.47
CA TYR A 163 3.85 4.69 -14.60
C TYR A 163 3.71 3.37 -15.36
N THR A 164 3.00 3.33 -16.49
CA THR A 164 2.92 2.13 -17.35
C THR A 164 4.27 1.78 -17.95
N ARG A 165 5.08 2.79 -18.32
CA ARG A 165 6.44 2.57 -18.85
C ARG A 165 7.34 1.88 -17.83
N MET A 166 7.39 2.41 -16.61
CA MET A 166 8.15 1.79 -15.51
C MET A 166 7.60 0.40 -15.15
N SER A 167 6.27 0.26 -15.06
CA SER A 167 5.62 -1.04 -14.84
C SER A 167 6.04 -2.10 -15.86
N ASN A 168 6.12 -1.74 -17.14
CA ASN A 168 6.54 -2.66 -18.20
C ASN A 168 8.03 -3.04 -18.07
N ALA A 169 8.90 -2.08 -17.75
CA ALA A 169 10.31 -2.33 -17.46
C ALA A 169 10.49 -3.27 -16.26
N MET A 170 9.76 -3.03 -15.16
CA MET A 170 9.76 -3.85 -13.95
C MET A 170 9.34 -5.30 -14.22
N LYS A 171 8.27 -5.52 -15.00
CA LYS A 171 7.83 -6.88 -15.38
C LYS A 171 8.89 -7.64 -16.20
N LYS A 172 9.68 -6.93 -17.00
CA LYS A 172 10.67 -7.53 -17.90
C LYS A 172 12.00 -7.79 -17.19
N TYR A 173 12.50 -6.83 -16.43
CA TYR A 173 13.87 -6.84 -15.88
C TYR A 173 13.93 -6.80 -14.35
N GLY A 174 12.86 -6.40 -13.66
CA GLY A 174 12.80 -6.19 -12.22
C GLY A 174 11.80 -7.10 -11.50
N LYS A 175 11.66 -8.37 -11.92
CA LYS A 175 10.61 -9.29 -11.43
C LYS A 175 10.61 -9.48 -9.90
N ASN A 176 11.76 -9.30 -9.25
CA ASN A 176 11.92 -9.44 -7.80
C ASN A 176 11.95 -8.09 -7.06
N ILE A 177 11.65 -6.98 -7.74
CA ILE A 177 11.63 -5.64 -7.16
C ILE A 177 10.18 -5.27 -6.83
N PHE A 178 9.92 -4.96 -5.56
CA PHE A 178 8.62 -4.44 -5.12
C PHE A 178 8.39 -3.05 -5.72
N PHE A 179 7.23 -2.81 -6.33
CA PHE A 179 6.93 -1.54 -7.00
C PHE A 179 5.97 -0.68 -6.20
N SER A 180 6.48 0.38 -5.58
CA SER A 180 5.73 1.34 -4.78
C SER A 180 5.53 2.65 -5.54
N LEU A 181 4.28 2.97 -5.87
CA LEU A 181 3.94 4.19 -6.58
C LEU A 181 3.79 5.36 -5.60
N CYS A 182 4.33 6.52 -5.95
CA CYS A 182 4.29 7.73 -5.16
C CYS A 182 3.78 8.89 -6.02
N GLU A 183 2.51 8.84 -6.43
CA GLU A 183 1.85 9.91 -7.21
C GLU A 183 0.85 10.75 -6.41
N TRP A 184 0.86 10.57 -5.08
CA TRP A 184 0.11 11.37 -4.11
C TRP A 184 -1.44 11.30 -4.19
N GLY A 185 -1.99 10.23 -4.76
CA GLY A 185 -3.42 10.04 -5.02
C GLY A 185 -3.90 10.57 -6.37
N VAL A 186 -3.00 11.04 -7.25
CA VAL A 186 -3.35 11.70 -8.52
C VAL A 186 -4.07 10.73 -9.46
N GLU A 187 -5.28 11.09 -9.87
CA GLU A 187 -6.17 10.22 -10.66
C GLU A 187 -6.55 8.89 -9.96
N ASN A 188 -6.65 8.88 -8.64
CA ASN A 188 -7.22 7.78 -7.84
C ASN A 188 -6.54 6.40 -8.07
N PRO A 189 -5.26 6.23 -7.67
CA PRO A 189 -4.45 5.04 -7.95
C PRO A 189 -5.05 3.74 -7.47
N ALA A 190 -5.84 3.78 -6.40
CA ALA A 190 -6.59 2.62 -5.89
C ALA A 190 -7.41 1.90 -6.99
N THR A 191 -7.84 2.63 -8.03
CA THR A 191 -8.65 2.08 -9.13
C THR A 191 -7.84 1.46 -10.27
N TRP A 192 -6.51 1.69 -10.36
CA TRP A 192 -5.71 1.28 -11.53
C TRP A 192 -4.30 0.76 -11.22
N ALA A 193 -3.63 1.23 -10.16
CA ALA A 193 -2.22 0.93 -9.86
C ALA A 193 -1.97 -0.57 -9.68
N ARG A 194 -2.91 -1.29 -9.03
CA ARG A 194 -2.85 -2.74 -8.92
C ARG A 194 -2.89 -3.46 -10.26
N GLY A 195 -3.73 -2.98 -11.19
CA GLY A 195 -3.92 -3.58 -12.51
C GLY A 195 -2.66 -3.53 -13.38
N MET A 196 -1.85 -2.49 -13.21
CA MET A 196 -0.54 -2.40 -13.86
C MET A 196 0.56 -3.18 -13.13
N GLY A 197 0.32 -3.74 -11.94
CA GLY A 197 1.32 -4.51 -11.20
C GLY A 197 2.11 -3.72 -10.17
N GLY A 198 1.62 -2.54 -9.77
CA GLY A 198 2.07 -1.87 -8.55
C GLY A 198 1.71 -2.70 -7.31
N ASN A 199 2.60 -2.74 -6.33
CA ASN A 199 2.42 -3.46 -5.08
C ASN A 199 1.88 -2.56 -3.95
N SER A 200 2.15 -1.26 -4.01
CA SER A 200 1.48 -0.23 -3.22
C SER A 200 1.39 1.08 -4.00
N TRP A 201 0.53 2.00 -3.54
CA TRP A 201 0.40 3.33 -4.12
C TRP A 201 0.00 4.36 -3.06
N ARG A 202 0.74 5.46 -3.02
CA ARG A 202 0.41 6.62 -2.19
C ARG A 202 -0.98 7.11 -2.56
N THR A 203 -1.84 7.33 -1.56
CA THR A 203 -3.22 7.82 -1.77
C THR A 203 -3.38 9.31 -1.50
N THR A 204 -2.32 9.95 -1.02
CA THR A 204 -2.33 11.31 -0.50
C THR A 204 -0.99 12.01 -0.74
N GLY A 205 -0.97 13.33 -0.67
CA GLY A 205 0.26 14.11 -0.45
C GLY A 205 0.96 13.72 0.86
N ASP A 206 2.17 14.23 1.04
CA ASP A 206 3.08 13.81 2.11
C ASP A 206 2.50 14.00 3.52
N ILE A 207 2.79 13.05 4.40
CA ILE A 207 2.61 13.23 5.84
C ILE A 207 3.64 14.23 6.37
N ALA A 208 3.32 14.82 7.51
CA ALA A 208 4.24 15.60 8.30
C ALA A 208 4.06 15.18 9.77
N ASP A 209 5.11 15.34 10.57
CA ASP A 209 5.13 14.94 11.98
C ASP A 209 4.30 15.90 12.85
N ASN A 210 2.98 15.89 12.67
CA ASN A 210 1.99 16.56 13.48
C ASN A 210 0.63 15.87 13.36
N TRP A 211 -0.21 16.07 14.37
CA TRP A 211 -1.50 15.40 14.52
C TRP A 211 -2.47 15.64 13.35
N ASP A 212 -2.57 16.89 12.89
CA ASP A 212 -3.52 17.27 11.83
C ASP A 212 -3.15 16.63 10.50
N SER A 213 -1.85 16.63 10.16
CA SER A 213 -1.35 15.94 8.99
C SER A 213 -1.66 14.44 9.05
N MET A 214 -1.25 13.77 10.14
CA MET A 214 -1.46 12.33 10.33
C MET A 214 -2.95 11.95 10.24
N THR A 215 -3.81 12.65 10.97
CA THR A 215 -5.26 12.37 10.94
C THR A 215 -5.88 12.63 9.57
N SER A 216 -5.45 13.68 8.86
CA SER A 216 -5.93 13.97 7.51
C SER A 216 -5.52 12.89 6.49
N ARG A 217 -4.33 12.30 6.64
CA ARG A 217 -3.87 11.19 5.78
C ARG A 217 -4.71 9.94 6.02
N ALA A 218 -4.98 9.62 7.28
CA ALA A 218 -5.84 8.51 7.66
C ALA A 218 -7.24 8.63 7.03
N ASP A 219 -7.88 9.80 7.17
CA ASP A 219 -9.23 10.05 6.65
C ASP A 219 -9.30 9.97 5.10
N GLN A 220 -8.27 10.48 4.40
CA GLN A 220 -8.20 10.42 2.94
C GLN A 220 -7.90 9.03 2.40
N ASN A 221 -7.15 8.22 3.15
CA ASN A 221 -6.84 6.84 2.76
C ASN A 221 -8.03 5.89 2.99
N ASP A 222 -8.82 6.10 4.04
CA ASP A 222 -9.91 5.20 4.45
C ASP A 222 -10.95 4.93 3.35
N ARG A 223 -11.27 5.95 2.53
CA ARG A 223 -12.21 5.79 1.40
C ARG A 223 -11.80 4.74 0.36
N TRP A 224 -10.51 4.40 0.30
CA TRP A 224 -9.94 3.47 -0.67
C TRP A 224 -9.81 2.04 -0.14
N ALA A 225 -10.21 1.79 1.10
CA ALA A 225 -10.09 0.51 1.80
C ALA A 225 -10.47 -0.72 0.99
N SER A 226 -11.55 -0.65 0.22
CA SER A 226 -12.10 -1.76 -0.56
C SER A 226 -11.20 -2.22 -1.72
N TYR A 227 -10.27 -1.38 -2.16
CA TYR A 227 -9.33 -1.69 -3.25
C TYR A 227 -8.06 -2.41 -2.74
N ALA A 228 -7.74 -2.29 -1.45
CA ALA A 228 -6.55 -2.87 -0.86
C ALA A 228 -6.68 -4.37 -0.58
N GLY A 229 -5.62 -5.13 -0.87
CA GLY A 229 -5.53 -6.55 -0.54
C GLY A 229 -4.22 -7.19 -1.02
N PRO A 230 -4.07 -8.52 -0.85
CA PRO A 230 -2.83 -9.20 -1.19
C PRO A 230 -2.35 -8.88 -2.61
N GLY A 231 -1.15 -8.30 -2.70
CA GLY A 231 -0.48 -7.86 -3.91
C GLY A 231 -0.63 -6.38 -4.27
N GLY A 232 -1.47 -5.62 -3.56
CA GLY A 232 -1.74 -4.20 -3.85
C GLY A 232 -2.36 -3.47 -2.66
N TRP A 233 -1.61 -2.52 -2.08
CA TRP A 233 -2.00 -1.82 -0.85
C TRP A 233 -2.10 -0.31 -1.07
N ASN A 234 -3.10 0.31 -0.43
CA ASN A 234 -3.08 1.76 -0.30
C ASN A 234 -1.96 2.15 0.68
N ASP A 235 -1.24 3.21 0.34
CA ASP A 235 -0.15 3.76 1.13
C ASP A 235 -0.56 5.15 1.65
N PRO A 236 -0.85 5.28 2.96
CA PRO A 236 -1.12 6.57 3.62
C PRO A 236 0.16 7.34 3.99
N ASP A 237 1.31 6.96 3.42
CA ASP A 237 2.65 7.50 3.66
C ASP A 237 3.36 6.92 4.89
N MET A 238 4.61 7.34 5.11
CA MET A 238 5.53 6.79 6.11
C MET A 238 5.10 7.04 7.56
N LEU A 239 5.59 6.22 8.48
CA LEU A 239 5.39 6.43 9.92
C LEU A 239 6.27 7.59 10.42
N GLU A 240 5.69 8.45 11.25
CA GLU A 240 6.39 9.58 11.89
C GLU A 240 6.83 9.27 13.33
N VAL A 241 6.56 8.03 13.77
CA VAL A 241 6.76 7.60 15.15
C VAL A 241 8.20 7.82 15.61
N GLY A 242 8.36 8.70 16.60
CA GLY A 242 9.65 9.01 17.22
C GLY A 242 10.39 10.24 16.67
N ASN A 243 9.80 10.98 15.73
CA ASN A 243 10.42 12.19 15.16
C ASN A 243 10.26 13.47 16.02
N GLY A 244 9.41 13.42 17.04
CA GLY A 244 9.32 14.40 18.14
C GLY A 244 8.21 15.45 18.00
N GLY A 245 7.51 15.50 16.86
CA GLY A 245 6.42 16.44 16.57
C GLY A 245 5.04 15.99 17.07
N MET A 246 4.90 14.75 17.55
CA MET A 246 3.68 14.24 18.21
C MET A 246 3.99 13.61 19.57
N SER A 247 2.97 13.54 20.42
CA SER A 247 3.02 12.85 21.71
C SER A 247 3.02 11.33 21.56
N GLU A 248 3.38 10.61 22.63
CA GLU A 248 3.34 9.14 22.63
C GLU A 248 1.93 8.59 22.34
N ALA A 249 0.88 9.25 22.87
CA ALA A 249 -0.51 8.89 22.60
C ALA A 249 -0.87 9.04 21.11
N GLU A 250 -0.44 10.14 20.50
CA GLU A 250 -0.65 10.41 19.09
C GLU A 250 0.10 9.42 18.20
N TYR A 251 1.35 9.09 18.54
CA TYR A 251 2.13 8.07 17.84
C TYR A 251 1.55 6.66 18.00
N ARG A 252 1.02 6.31 19.18
CA ARG A 252 0.31 5.05 19.41
C ARG A 252 -0.94 4.95 18.53
N SER A 253 -1.70 6.04 18.41
CA SER A 253 -2.82 6.15 17.47
C SER A 253 -2.38 6.01 16.02
N HIS A 254 -1.35 6.77 15.60
CA HIS A 254 -0.75 6.73 14.26
C HIS A 254 -0.40 5.29 13.86
N PHE A 255 0.44 4.63 14.66
CA PHE A 255 0.87 3.25 14.41
C PHE A 255 -0.30 2.27 14.34
N SER A 256 -1.26 2.39 15.26
CA SER A 256 -2.44 1.50 15.30
C SER A 256 -3.31 1.64 14.05
N ILE A 257 -3.51 2.87 13.56
CA ILE A 257 -4.32 3.14 12.37
C ILE A 257 -3.60 2.69 11.10
N TRP A 258 -2.28 2.90 10.98
CA TRP A 258 -1.49 2.41 9.84
C TRP A 258 -1.44 0.88 9.76
N ALA A 259 -1.32 0.21 10.92
CA ALA A 259 -1.35 -1.25 10.97
C ALA A 259 -2.72 -1.83 10.56
N LEU A 260 -3.79 -1.06 10.78
CA LEU A 260 -5.16 -1.47 10.51
C LEU A 260 -5.59 -1.19 9.05
N ALA A 261 -5.29 0.02 8.56
CA ALA A 261 -5.50 0.66 7.24
C ALA A 261 -6.40 -0.03 6.19
N LYS A 262 -7.49 -0.67 6.64
CA LYS A 262 -8.66 -1.05 5.85
C LYS A 262 -9.93 -0.46 6.45
N VAL A 263 -10.14 -0.49 7.77
CA VAL A 263 -11.35 -0.01 8.42
C VAL A 263 -11.06 0.12 9.92
N TRP A 264 -11.67 1.06 10.65
CA TRP A 264 -11.61 1.16 12.13
C TRP A 264 -12.04 -0.12 12.86
N ALA A 265 -12.75 -1.02 12.16
CA ALA A 265 -12.91 -2.41 12.53
C ALA A 265 -12.83 -3.32 11.30
N GLY A 266 -11.93 -4.31 11.30
CA GLY A 266 -11.64 -5.14 10.13
C GLY A 266 -11.77 -6.64 10.41
N PRO A 267 -12.10 -7.46 9.41
CA PRO A 267 -12.01 -8.91 9.53
C PRO A 267 -10.55 -9.38 9.57
N LEU A 268 -10.26 -10.32 10.45
CA LEU A 268 -9.00 -11.06 10.52
C LEU A 268 -9.23 -12.55 10.22
N SER A 269 -8.15 -13.28 9.98
CA SER A 269 -8.16 -14.75 9.85
C SER A 269 -8.82 -15.43 11.06
N GLY A 270 -9.49 -16.56 10.83
CA GLY A 270 -10.13 -17.36 11.90
C GLY A 270 -11.37 -16.68 12.49
N ASN A 271 -12.16 -15.97 11.67
CA ASN A 271 -13.36 -15.22 12.08
C ASN A 271 -13.15 -14.15 13.15
N ARG A 272 -11.89 -13.82 13.45
CA ARG A 272 -11.53 -12.75 14.38
C ARG A 272 -11.83 -11.38 13.79
N LYS A 273 -11.97 -10.37 14.64
CA LYS A 273 -12.06 -8.96 14.25
C LYS A 273 -10.96 -8.17 14.91
N VAL A 274 -10.49 -7.12 14.26
CA VAL A 274 -9.70 -6.07 14.89
C VAL A 274 -10.58 -4.83 15.03
N VAL A 275 -10.42 -4.09 16.12
CA VAL A 275 -11.16 -2.85 16.41
C VAL A 275 -10.19 -1.83 16.99
N VAL A 276 -10.27 -0.58 16.52
CA VAL A 276 -9.63 0.57 17.16
C VAL A 276 -10.70 1.53 17.66
N LEU A 277 -10.63 1.88 18.94
CA LEU A 277 -11.38 2.97 19.56
C LEU A 277 -10.46 4.18 19.63
N TRP A 278 -10.65 5.15 18.75
CA TRP A 278 -9.72 6.29 18.59
C TRP A 278 -10.37 7.59 19.07
N ASN A 279 -9.76 8.23 20.06
CA ASN A 279 -10.22 9.50 20.59
C ASN A 279 -9.47 10.65 19.92
N ARG A 280 -10.14 11.40 19.05
CA ARG A 280 -9.56 12.58 18.38
C ARG A 280 -9.78 13.90 19.13
N GLN A 281 -10.39 13.86 20.32
CA GLN A 281 -10.67 15.04 21.12
C GLN A 281 -9.50 15.39 22.04
N GLY A 282 -9.38 16.65 22.43
CA GLY A 282 -8.40 17.15 23.39
C GLY A 282 -8.71 16.82 24.87
N HIS A 283 -9.69 15.96 25.13
CA HIS A 283 -10.07 15.53 26.48
C HIS A 283 -10.38 14.02 26.50
N GLN A 284 -10.28 13.40 27.68
CA GLN A 284 -10.58 11.99 27.86
C GLN A 284 -12.05 11.69 27.57
N ALA A 285 -12.32 10.61 26.84
CA ALA A 285 -13.67 10.19 26.48
C ALA A 285 -13.86 8.68 26.62
N THR A 286 -15.07 8.26 27.00
CA THR A 286 -15.47 6.85 26.90
C THR A 286 -16.00 6.58 25.51
N ILE A 287 -15.33 5.71 24.76
CA ILE A 287 -15.72 5.31 23.42
C ILE A 287 -16.30 3.90 23.48
N THR A 288 -17.41 3.68 22.79
CA THR A 288 -18.09 2.39 22.71
C THR A 288 -18.28 1.97 21.27
N THR A 289 -17.97 0.71 20.96
CA THR A 289 -18.40 0.07 19.71
C THR A 289 -19.40 -1.06 20.02
N HIS A 290 -20.34 -1.26 19.10
CA HIS A 290 -21.34 -2.32 19.21
C HIS A 290 -21.06 -3.39 18.16
N TRP A 291 -21.40 -4.65 18.46
CA TRP A 291 -21.24 -5.78 17.53
C TRP A 291 -21.90 -5.57 16.17
N SER A 292 -23.04 -4.89 16.13
CA SER A 292 -23.72 -4.50 14.90
C SER A 292 -22.88 -3.59 13.97
N LYS A 293 -21.91 -2.84 14.51
CA LYS A 293 -21.02 -1.95 13.75
C LYS A 293 -19.74 -2.63 13.29
N VAL A 294 -19.31 -3.70 13.96
CA VAL A 294 -18.04 -4.41 13.66
C VAL A 294 -18.26 -5.76 12.97
N GLY A 295 -19.50 -6.03 12.54
CA GLY A 295 -19.85 -7.24 11.79
C GLY A 295 -19.78 -8.51 12.64
N LEU A 296 -20.26 -8.43 13.88
CA LEU A 296 -20.45 -9.57 14.78
C LEU A 296 -21.95 -9.71 15.14
N PRO A 297 -22.46 -10.95 15.37
CA PRO A 297 -23.79 -11.13 15.94
C PRO A 297 -23.90 -10.44 17.31
N VAL A 298 -25.03 -9.78 17.59
CA VAL A 298 -25.23 -9.06 18.87
C VAL A 298 -25.10 -9.99 20.08
N SER A 299 -25.49 -11.26 19.95
CA SER A 299 -25.37 -12.28 20.99
C SER A 299 -23.98 -12.91 21.11
N ALA A 300 -23.04 -12.60 20.20
CA ALA A 300 -21.73 -13.25 20.18
C ALA A 300 -20.91 -12.90 21.43
N ALA A 301 -20.52 -13.91 22.19
CA ALA A 301 -19.48 -13.79 23.20
C ALA A 301 -18.11 -13.90 22.53
N VAL A 302 -17.20 -13.00 22.89
CA VAL A 302 -15.82 -13.00 22.37
C VAL A 302 -14.82 -12.91 23.51
N THR A 303 -13.60 -13.36 23.25
CA THR A 303 -12.42 -12.95 24.00
C THR A 303 -11.83 -11.71 23.32
N ALA A 304 -11.85 -10.58 24.01
CA ALA A 304 -11.22 -9.34 23.59
C ALA A 304 -9.79 -9.29 24.14
N ARG A 305 -8.80 -9.12 23.25
CA ARG A 305 -7.39 -8.95 23.57
C ARG A 305 -7.01 -7.49 23.34
N ASP A 306 -6.68 -6.75 24.40
CA ASP A 306 -6.06 -5.42 24.28
C ASP A 306 -4.60 -5.60 23.84
N LEU A 307 -4.25 -5.00 22.70
CA LEU A 307 -2.94 -5.17 22.09
C LEU A 307 -1.85 -4.31 22.75
N TRP A 308 -2.21 -3.17 23.32
CA TRP A 308 -1.27 -2.28 24.00
C TRP A 308 -1.11 -2.63 25.47
N ALA A 309 -2.20 -3.00 26.15
CA ALA A 309 -2.14 -3.44 27.54
C ALA A 309 -1.71 -4.90 27.71
N HIS A 310 -1.60 -5.65 26.60
CA HIS A 310 -1.26 -7.07 26.59
C HIS A 310 -2.11 -7.93 27.54
N SER A 311 -3.42 -7.62 27.64
CA SER A 311 -4.37 -8.30 28.53
C SER A 311 -5.62 -8.78 27.77
N SER A 312 -6.30 -9.80 28.30
CA SER A 312 -7.47 -10.41 27.67
C SER A 312 -8.65 -10.45 28.62
N PHE A 313 -9.86 -10.23 28.10
CA PHE A 313 -11.10 -10.28 28.87
C PHE A 313 -12.27 -10.74 28.00
N SER A 314 -13.39 -11.12 28.62
CA SER A 314 -14.60 -11.49 27.88
C SER A 314 -15.45 -10.25 27.57
N ALA A 315 -16.04 -10.20 26.38
CA ALA A 315 -16.98 -9.15 25.97
C ALA A 315 -18.15 -9.75 25.18
N GLN A 316 -19.30 -9.10 25.22
CA GLN A 316 -20.52 -9.51 24.51
C GLN A 316 -21.39 -8.29 24.21
N GLY A 317 -22.00 -8.24 23.02
CA GLY A 317 -22.85 -7.15 22.54
C GLY A 317 -22.11 -5.86 22.17
N GLN A 318 -21.17 -5.41 23.00
CA GLN A 318 -20.42 -4.18 22.84
C GLN A 318 -19.06 -4.23 23.53
N LEU A 319 -18.23 -3.22 23.24
CA LEU A 319 -16.95 -2.98 23.88
C LEU A 319 -16.82 -1.48 24.15
N SER A 320 -16.59 -1.11 25.42
CA SER A 320 -16.39 0.28 25.86
C SER A 320 -15.02 0.42 26.52
N ALA A 321 -14.33 1.53 26.27
CA ALA A 321 -13.10 1.87 26.95
C ALA A 321 -13.00 3.38 27.19
N SER A 322 -12.36 3.76 28.28
CA SER A 322 -11.93 5.14 28.48
C SER A 322 -10.62 5.38 27.74
N VAL A 323 -10.60 6.39 26.87
CA VAL A 323 -9.50 6.67 25.94
C VAL A 323 -9.00 8.09 26.20
N ALA A 324 -7.70 8.22 26.44
CA ALA A 324 -7.04 9.50 26.70
C ALA A 324 -7.12 10.44 25.46
N PRO A 325 -6.89 11.75 25.62
CA PRO A 325 -6.84 12.68 24.48
C PRO A 325 -5.87 12.19 23.41
N HIS A 326 -6.31 12.19 22.15
CA HIS A 326 -5.53 11.78 20.98
C HIS A 326 -4.99 10.34 21.00
N ASP A 327 -5.37 9.53 21.98
CA ASP A 327 -4.95 8.14 22.13
C ASP A 327 -5.97 7.18 21.48
N CYS A 328 -5.61 5.90 21.45
CA CYS A 328 -6.49 4.85 21.01
C CYS A 328 -6.44 3.63 21.93
N LYS A 329 -7.42 2.74 21.74
CA LYS A 329 -7.37 1.37 22.23
C LYS A 329 -7.55 0.43 21.06
N MET A 330 -6.66 -0.55 20.93
CA MET A 330 -6.68 -1.53 19.84
C MET A 330 -6.92 -2.92 20.38
N TYR A 331 -7.91 -3.61 19.81
CA TYR A 331 -8.35 -4.92 20.28
C TYR A 331 -8.41 -5.94 19.14
N ILE A 332 -8.08 -7.19 19.46
CA ILE A 332 -8.49 -8.36 18.67
C ILE A 332 -9.65 -9.06 19.39
N LEU A 333 -10.74 -9.25 18.67
CA LEU A 333 -11.93 -9.95 19.13
C LEU A 333 -11.95 -11.34 18.53
N THR A 334 -11.93 -12.36 19.40
CA THR A 334 -11.98 -13.76 19.00
C THR A 334 -13.31 -14.35 19.45
N PRO A 335 -14.23 -14.70 18.54
CA PRO A 335 -15.47 -15.40 18.89
C PRO A 335 -15.18 -16.65 19.70
N LYS A 336 -15.99 -16.91 20.73
CA LYS A 336 -15.92 -18.11 21.54
C LYS A 336 -16.58 -19.30 20.86
#